data_AF-A0A2A3D974-F1
#
_entry.id   AF-A0A2A3D974-F1
#
_cell.length_a   1.000
_cell.length_b   1.000
_cell.length_c   1.000
_cell.angle_alpha   90.00
_cell.angle_beta   90.00
_cell.angle_gamma   90.00
#
_symmetry.space_group_name_H-M   'P 1'
#
loop_
_entity.id
_entity.type
_entity.pdbx_description
1 polymer ?
#
loop_
_entity_poly.entity_id
_entity_poly.type
_entity_poly.pdbx_seq_one_letter_code
_entity_poly.pdbx_strand_id
1 'polypeptide(L)'
;MRKLVRAAVALFVLPGPAFAYSDGQLAVMSHVGQAIAGTKICPKLEINEGAMALMFADEDVKLDDPTVAAVIRTKIEETVRAWDGKDEGLGCAAVLMLYGPSGAKVSGLLRFKD
;
A
#
# COMPACT_ATOMS: atom_id res chain seq x y z
N MET A 1 -1.92 -1.66 63.71
CA MET A 1 -3.01 -2.20 62.86
C MET A 1 -2.89 -1.56 61.48
N ARG A 2 -2.69 -2.39 60.45
CA ARG A 2 -2.24 -2.00 59.11
C ARG A 2 -3.41 -2.25 58.14
N LYS A 3 -4.00 -1.20 57.57
CA LYS A 3 -4.99 -1.33 56.48
C LYS A 3 -4.78 -0.20 55.47
N LEU A 4 -3.87 -0.42 54.53
CA LEU A 4 -3.79 0.34 53.28
C LEU A 4 -4.61 -0.43 52.25
N VAL A 5 -5.80 0.06 51.96
CA VAL A 5 -6.67 -0.44 50.89
C VAL A 5 -6.09 0.04 49.56
N ARG A 6 -5.50 -0.89 48.80
CA ARG A 6 -5.06 -0.64 47.42
C ARG A 6 -6.28 -0.67 46.51
N ALA A 7 -6.69 0.49 46.02
CA ALA A 7 -7.64 0.59 44.91
C ALA A 7 -6.91 0.20 43.62
N ALA A 8 -7.23 -0.98 43.07
CA ALA A 8 -6.79 -1.37 41.75
C ALA A 8 -7.69 -0.69 40.71
N VAL A 9 -7.17 0.34 40.04
CA VAL A 9 -7.82 0.94 38.88
C VAL A 9 -7.67 -0.04 37.71
N ALA A 10 -8.73 -0.80 37.44
CA ALA A 10 -8.83 -1.59 36.21
C ALA A 10 -9.13 -0.63 35.05
N LEU A 11 -8.07 -0.13 34.40
CA LEU A 11 -8.15 0.49 33.08
C LEU A 11 -8.51 -0.61 32.07
N PHE A 12 -9.80 -0.83 31.85
CA PHE A 12 -10.29 -1.53 30.67
C PHE A 12 -10.02 -0.65 29.45
N VAL A 13 -8.83 -0.78 28.87
CA VAL A 13 -8.58 -0.35 27.50
C VAL A 13 -9.39 -1.30 26.63
N LEU A 14 -10.57 -0.86 26.19
CA LEU A 14 -11.33 -1.56 25.15
C LEU A 14 -10.46 -1.54 23.88
N PRO A 15 -9.93 -2.68 23.40
CA PRO A 15 -9.39 -2.72 22.06
C PRO A 15 -10.58 -2.46 21.13
N GLY A 16 -10.58 -1.31 20.45
CA GLY A 16 -11.51 -1.07 19.36
C GLY A 16 -11.39 -2.20 18.33
N PRO A 17 -12.45 -2.52 17.59
CA PRO A 17 -12.39 -3.53 16.55
C PRO A 17 -11.32 -3.11 15.55
N ALA A 18 -10.19 -3.81 15.52
CA ALA A 18 -9.28 -3.73 14.40
C ALA A 18 -10.02 -4.34 13.22
N PHE A 19 -10.46 -3.51 12.27
CA PHE A 19 -10.90 -4.00 10.97
C PHE A 19 -9.71 -4.72 10.34
N ALA A 20 -9.71 -6.05 10.41
CA ALA A 20 -8.67 -6.87 9.85
C ALA A 20 -8.96 -7.00 8.34
N TYR A 21 -8.13 -6.35 7.52
CA TYR A 21 -8.15 -6.56 6.08
C TYR A 21 -7.78 -8.01 5.75
N SER A 22 -8.35 -8.54 4.68
CA SER A 22 -7.93 -9.82 4.13
C SER A 22 -6.52 -9.73 3.55
N ASP A 23 -5.86 -10.88 3.37
CA ASP A 23 -4.57 -10.94 2.68
C ASP A 23 -4.67 -10.41 1.24
N GLY A 24 -5.82 -10.62 0.57
CA GLY A 24 -6.09 -10.10 -0.77
C GLY A 24 -6.18 -8.57 -0.80
N GLN A 25 -6.91 -7.98 0.15
CA GLN A 25 -7.01 -6.53 0.33
C GLN A 25 -5.63 -5.92 0.61
N LEU A 26 -4.83 -6.53 1.50
CA LEU A 26 -3.46 -6.11 1.78
C LEU A 26 -2.56 -6.22 0.56
N ALA A 27 -2.70 -7.29 -0.25
CA ALA A 27 -1.94 -7.48 -1.47
C ALA A 27 -2.26 -6.40 -2.51
N VAL A 28 -3.55 -6.09 -2.73
CA VAL A 28 -3.97 -5.01 -3.63
C VAL A 28 -3.42 -3.67 -3.18
N MET A 29 -3.60 -3.29 -1.91
CA MET A 29 -3.06 -2.03 -1.38
C MET A 29 -1.53 -1.95 -1.51
N SER A 30 -0.83 -3.08 -1.31
CA SER A 30 0.62 -3.18 -1.47
C SER A 30 1.05 -2.99 -2.93
N HIS A 31 0.41 -3.68 -3.87
CA HIS A 31 0.72 -3.57 -5.29
C HIS A 31 0.43 -2.16 -5.83
N VAL A 32 -0.71 -1.56 -5.44
CA VAL A 32 -1.04 -0.19 -5.82
C VAL A 32 -0.03 0.80 -5.24
N GLY A 33 0.32 0.68 -3.95
CA GLY A 33 1.34 1.54 -3.33
C GLY A 33 2.71 1.42 -4.02
N GLN A 34 3.14 0.21 -4.36
CA GLN A 34 4.39 -0.04 -5.07
C GLN A 34 4.34 0.49 -6.51
N ALA A 35 3.22 0.34 -7.22
CA ALA A 35 3.07 0.87 -8.57
C ALA A 35 3.06 2.42 -8.58
N ILE A 36 2.41 3.05 -7.60
CA ILE A 36 2.44 4.51 -7.43
C ILE A 36 3.86 4.99 -7.10
N ALA A 37 4.58 4.29 -6.23
CA ALA A 37 6.00 4.58 -6.04
C ALA A 37 6.79 4.40 -7.34
N GLY A 38 6.43 3.40 -8.15
CA GLY A 38 7.01 3.17 -9.47
C GLY A 38 6.88 4.36 -10.42
N THR A 39 5.80 5.14 -10.37
CA THR A 39 5.65 6.37 -11.19
C THR A 39 6.52 7.53 -10.68
N LYS A 40 6.90 7.50 -9.40
CA LYS A 40 7.87 8.46 -8.82
C LYS A 40 9.30 8.08 -9.18
N ILE A 41 9.61 6.78 -9.19
CA ILE A 41 10.92 6.23 -9.58
C ILE A 41 11.13 6.34 -11.09
N CYS A 42 10.08 6.14 -11.89
CA CYS A 42 10.12 6.21 -13.34
C CYS A 42 9.07 7.20 -13.87
N PRO A 43 9.42 8.49 -14.05
CA PRO A 43 8.45 9.54 -14.39
C PRO A 43 7.76 9.39 -15.75
N LYS A 44 8.27 8.49 -16.62
CA LYS A 44 7.68 8.15 -17.92
C LYS A 44 6.47 7.22 -17.82
N LEU A 45 6.24 6.65 -16.63
CA LEU A 45 5.12 5.74 -16.37
C LEU A 45 4.03 6.45 -15.59
N GLU A 46 2.82 5.98 -15.77
CA GLU A 46 1.64 6.37 -15.01
C GLU A 46 0.79 5.16 -14.63
N ILE A 47 -0.07 5.34 -13.64
CA ILE A 47 -1.04 4.34 -13.21
C ILE A 47 -2.12 4.21 -14.27
N ASN A 48 -2.41 2.97 -14.67
CA ASN A 48 -3.62 2.66 -15.39
C ASN A 48 -4.79 2.63 -14.39
N GLU A 49 -5.51 3.74 -14.29
CA GLU A 49 -6.61 3.90 -13.34
C GLU A 49 -7.71 2.84 -13.52
N GLY A 50 -7.96 2.40 -14.76
CA GLY A 50 -8.93 1.34 -15.05
C GLY A 50 -8.51 0.00 -14.45
N ALA A 51 -7.24 -0.38 -14.61
CA ALA A 51 -6.72 -1.60 -14.00
C ALA A 51 -6.72 -1.53 -12.47
N MET A 52 -6.31 -0.38 -11.91
CA MET A 52 -6.34 -0.14 -10.46
C MET A 52 -7.76 -0.22 -9.89
N ALA A 53 -8.75 0.38 -10.57
CA ALA A 53 -10.15 0.34 -10.14
C ALA A 53 -10.71 -1.09 -10.13
N LEU A 54 -10.36 -1.90 -11.14
CA LEU A 54 -10.76 -3.31 -11.19
C LEU A 54 -10.19 -4.11 -10.01
N MET A 55 -8.92 -3.90 -9.65
CA MET A 55 -8.31 -4.57 -8.49
C MET A 55 -8.99 -4.22 -7.17
N PHE A 56 -9.32 -2.93 -6.98
CA PHE A 56 -10.01 -2.50 -5.77
C PHE A 56 -11.43 -3.06 -5.69
N ALA A 57 -12.13 -3.14 -6.83
CA ALA A 57 -13.46 -3.71 -6.90
C ALA A 57 -13.47 -5.22 -6.62
N ASP A 58 -12.47 -5.96 -7.13
CA ASP A 58 -12.37 -7.42 -6.96
C ASP A 58 -12.19 -7.84 -5.49
N GLU A 59 -11.42 -7.06 -4.72
CA GLU A 59 -11.12 -7.34 -3.31
C GLU A 59 -11.96 -6.51 -2.31
N ASP A 60 -13.02 -5.83 -2.78
CA ASP A 60 -13.86 -4.93 -1.98
C ASP A 60 -13.04 -3.92 -1.14
N VAL A 61 -12.00 -3.35 -1.76
CA VAL A 61 -11.16 -2.33 -1.11
C VAL A 61 -11.83 -0.97 -1.26
N LYS A 62 -12.15 -0.37 -0.11
CA LYS A 62 -12.89 0.88 -0.02
C LYS A 62 -11.95 2.09 -0.03
N LEU A 63 -11.97 2.84 -1.12
CA LEU A 63 -11.11 4.03 -1.28
C LEU A 63 -11.47 5.19 -0.33
N ASP A 64 -12.69 5.20 0.19
CA ASP A 64 -13.14 6.16 1.20
C ASP A 64 -12.68 5.79 2.62
N ASP A 65 -12.11 4.59 2.82
CA ASP A 65 -11.54 4.19 4.09
C ASP A 65 -10.16 4.87 4.32
N PRO A 66 -10.01 5.70 5.37
CA PRO A 66 -8.76 6.38 5.65
C PRO A 66 -7.60 5.42 5.92
N THR A 67 -7.89 4.19 6.36
CA THR A 67 -6.86 3.18 6.61
C THR A 67 -6.30 2.64 5.31
N VAL A 68 -7.13 2.46 4.28
CA VAL A 68 -6.67 2.08 2.92
C VAL A 68 -5.68 3.12 2.40
N ALA A 69 -6.04 4.40 2.51
CA ALA A 69 -5.17 5.50 2.12
C ALA A 69 -3.85 5.50 2.91
N ALA A 70 -3.90 5.23 4.22
CA ALA A 70 -2.70 5.14 5.06
C ALA A 70 -1.78 3.99 4.64
N VAL A 71 -2.33 2.78 4.40
CA VAL A 71 -1.55 1.61 3.98
C VAL A 71 -0.88 1.85 2.64
N ILE A 72 -1.62 2.36 1.65
CA ILE A 72 -1.08 2.68 0.32
C ILE A 72 0.04 3.72 0.46
N ARG A 73 -0.17 4.78 1.25
CA ARG A 73 0.85 5.80 1.50
C ARG A 73 2.10 5.22 2.13
N THR A 74 1.98 4.39 3.15
CA THR A 74 3.12 3.72 3.78
C THR A 74 3.89 2.89 2.75
N LYS A 75 3.19 2.15 1.88
CA LYS A 75 3.83 1.35 0.83
C LYS A 75 4.53 2.20 -0.22
N ILE A 76 3.99 3.37 -0.55
CA ILE A 76 4.66 4.35 -1.41
C ILE A 76 5.98 4.80 -0.76
N GLU A 77 5.92 5.25 0.49
CA GLU A 77 7.09 5.77 1.22
C GLU A 77 8.18 4.70 1.40
N GLU A 78 7.80 3.48 1.80
CA GLU A 78 8.71 2.34 1.90
C GLU A 78 9.42 2.04 0.58
N THR A 79 8.67 2.02 -0.51
CA THR A 79 9.21 1.66 -1.84
C THR A 79 10.11 2.77 -2.38
N VAL A 80 9.70 4.04 -2.31
CA VAL A 80 10.54 5.16 -2.75
C VAL A 80 11.84 5.20 -1.95
N ARG A 81 11.77 5.04 -0.63
CA ARG A 81 12.95 5.02 0.23
C ARG A 81 13.88 3.85 -0.09
N ALA A 82 13.34 2.68 -0.41
CA ALA A 82 14.14 1.51 -0.82
C ALA A 82 14.90 1.75 -2.13
N TRP A 83 14.46 2.71 -2.95
CA TRP A 83 15.09 3.08 -4.22
C TRP A 83 15.89 4.39 -4.17
N ASP A 84 15.96 5.05 -3.02
CA ASP A 84 16.72 6.28 -2.87
C ASP A 84 18.22 6.07 -3.15
N GLY A 85 18.82 6.98 -3.91
CA GLY A 85 20.21 6.88 -4.38
C GLY A 85 20.52 5.72 -5.34
N LYS A 86 19.52 4.97 -5.82
CA LYS A 86 19.70 3.94 -6.86
C LYS A 86 19.57 4.53 -8.26
N ASP A 87 20.10 3.81 -9.24
CA ASP A 87 20.00 4.19 -10.66
C ASP A 87 18.54 4.18 -11.14
N GLU A 88 18.13 5.29 -11.76
CA GLU A 88 16.78 5.49 -12.28
C GLU A 88 16.46 4.48 -13.40
N GLY A 89 17.43 4.16 -14.25
CA GLY A 89 17.26 3.20 -15.34
C GLY A 89 16.92 1.80 -14.84
N LEU A 90 17.62 1.34 -13.80
CA LEU A 90 17.30 0.10 -13.09
C LEU A 90 15.93 0.15 -12.41
N GLY A 91 15.57 1.30 -11.82
CA GLY A 91 14.25 1.53 -11.23
C GLY A 91 13.13 1.40 -12.25
N CYS A 92 13.26 2.10 -13.38
CA CYS A 92 12.34 2.01 -14.50
C CYS A 92 12.22 0.57 -15.03
N ALA A 93 13.34 -0.12 -15.25
CA ALA A 93 13.31 -1.50 -15.74
C ALA A 93 12.61 -2.44 -14.76
N ALA A 94 12.92 -2.35 -13.46
CA ALA A 94 12.31 -3.18 -12.42
C ALA A 94 10.80 -2.93 -12.31
N VAL A 95 10.40 -1.66 -12.27
CA VAL A 95 8.99 -1.27 -12.18
C VAL A 95 8.21 -1.72 -13.42
N LEU A 96 8.78 -1.58 -14.61
CA LEU A 96 8.18 -2.04 -15.85
C LEU A 96 8.03 -3.57 -15.89
N MET A 97 9.03 -4.30 -15.40
CA MET A 97 8.98 -5.76 -15.29
C MET A 97 7.93 -6.25 -14.30
N LEU A 98 7.67 -5.49 -13.23
CA LEU A 98 6.70 -5.90 -12.21
C LEU A 98 5.27 -5.50 -12.58
N TYR A 99 5.09 -4.30 -13.14
CA TYR A 99 3.78 -3.66 -13.25
C TYR A 99 3.47 -3.09 -14.64
N GLY A 100 4.41 -3.11 -15.58
CA GLY A 100 4.20 -2.63 -16.94
C GLY A 100 3.19 -3.50 -17.73
N PRO A 101 3.04 -3.27 -19.05
CA PRO A 101 2.06 -3.97 -19.88
C PRO A 101 2.12 -5.51 -19.78
N SER A 102 3.30 -6.07 -19.55
CA SER A 102 3.56 -7.50 -19.34
C SER A 102 4.11 -7.80 -17.94
N GLY A 103 3.69 -7.02 -16.94
CA GLY A 103 4.19 -7.07 -15.57
C GLY A 103 4.01 -8.43 -14.90
N ALA A 104 5.05 -8.92 -14.22
CA ALA A 104 5.06 -10.22 -13.55
C ALA A 104 4.23 -10.28 -12.26
N LYS A 105 3.86 -9.12 -11.69
CA LYS A 105 2.99 -9.04 -10.50
C LYS A 105 1.57 -8.67 -10.88
N VAL A 106 1.40 -7.51 -11.52
CA VAL A 106 0.11 -7.07 -12.02
C VAL A 106 0.32 -6.50 -13.42
N SER A 107 -0.08 -7.28 -14.41
CA SER A 107 0.06 -6.89 -15.81
C SER A 107 -0.81 -5.67 -16.13
N GLY A 108 -0.20 -4.65 -16.73
CA GLY A 108 -0.90 -3.46 -17.21
C GLY A 108 -1.33 -2.46 -16.14
N LEU A 109 -0.87 -2.62 -14.89
CA LEU A 109 -1.13 -1.66 -13.82
C LEU A 109 -0.41 -0.32 -14.04
N LEU A 110 0.75 -0.37 -14.69
CA LEU A 110 1.48 0.78 -15.20
C LEU A 110 1.50 0.76 -16.72
N ARG A 111 1.42 1.97 -17.28
CA ARG A 111 1.56 2.22 -18.71
C ARG A 111 2.51 3.39 -18.93
N PHE A 112 3.06 3.49 -20.14
CA PHE A 112 3.76 4.70 -20.55
C PHE A 112 2.75 5.84 -20.67
N LYS A 113 3.18 7.04 -20.28
CA LYS A 113 2.43 8.26 -20.57
C LYS A 113 2.37 8.45 -22.08
N ASP A 114 1.21 8.89 -22.56
CA ASP A 114 1.00 9.32 -23.94
C ASP A 114 1.78 10.61 -24.27
#